data_AF-A0A182GYF2-F1
#
_entry.id   AF-A0A182GYF2-F1
#
_cell.length_a   1.000
_cell.length_b   1.000
_cell.length_c   1.000
_cell.angle_alpha   90.00
_cell.angle_beta   90.00
_cell.angle_gamma   90.00
#
_symmetry.space_group_name_H-M   'P 1'
#
loop_
_entity.id
_entity.type
_entity.pdbx_description
1 polymer ?
#
loop_
_entity_poly.entity_id
_entity_poly.type
_entity_poly.pdbx_seq_one_letter_code
_entity_poly.pdbx_strand_id
1 'polypeptide(L)'
;MIVELSLRQKTATLACITAVACSLSVAIGQRLIPQTVLSAVVLYLLSGDRPTMVYATVRTLPRDLNAAICFIRLNLTLYRWEKRKMTVVKVFEEVAASRPSKVALIMDDQRLTFADVKQLSDRIGSYFHSKGFRKGDTVALMMETRTEYPCIWLGLAKLGVVTALINTNLRRETLRHSIAAANSKAIIVSAELAGAVAEVLEQDGVKGLPIYLYGNEQSSESDKNEHLPAADNLRQALDNVPSVDLSSLWNDVSLRDKLVYIYTSGTTGMPKAAVITNSRFIMMGTGCYYMLSLREDDIIYNPLPLYHSAGGMVGMGSVLLCGLTAALRKKFSASNFFPDCIKYNCTVAQYIGEICRFVLTTPPRPTDGQHKVRMMFGNGLRPQIWTQFASRFNISQIAEFYGSTEGNSNLMNLDNTLGAVGFVPAFARKLYPVTLVRCDEETGEVIRNDDGLCIRCKPGEPGVFVGKINLKNALSSFVGYADKKASEKKVLRDVFTKGDMYFNSGDILVADLFGYYYFKDRTGDTFR
;
A
#
# COMPACT_ATOMS: atom_id res chain seq x y z
N MET A 1 2.01 24.86 -6.75
CA MET A 1 3.26 24.46 -6.06
C MET A 1 3.98 25.71 -5.62
N ILE A 2 4.44 25.79 -4.36
CA ILE A 2 5.14 26.98 -3.83
C ILE A 2 6.62 26.64 -3.66
N VAL A 3 7.48 27.27 -4.46
CA VAL A 3 8.94 27.01 -4.49
C VAL A 3 9.76 28.13 -3.86
N GLU A 4 9.19 29.33 -3.75
CA GLU A 4 9.78 30.48 -3.07
C GLU A 4 8.73 31.27 -2.30
N LEU A 5 9.16 31.97 -1.24
CA LEU A 5 8.33 32.94 -0.55
C LEU A 5 8.33 34.28 -1.28
N SER A 6 7.16 34.91 -1.35
CA SER A 6 7.04 36.31 -1.77
C SER A 6 7.79 37.24 -0.81
N LEU A 7 8.19 38.42 -1.30
CA LEU A 7 8.84 39.44 -0.47
C LEU A 7 8.02 39.77 0.78
N ARG A 8 6.69 39.89 0.64
CA ARG A 8 5.76 40.12 1.77
C ARG A 8 5.80 39.01 2.81
N GLN A 9 5.88 37.75 2.39
CA GLN A 9 5.99 36.61 3.31
C GLN A 9 7.35 36.60 4.01
N LYS A 10 8.44 36.88 3.28
CA LYS A 10 9.79 36.97 3.86
C LYS A 10 9.86 38.08 4.91
N THR A 11 9.40 39.29 4.59
CA THR A 11 9.41 40.44 5.51
C THR A 11 8.51 40.23 6.72
N ALA A 12 7.30 39.69 6.52
CA ALA A 12 6.40 39.35 7.62
C ALA A 12 7.02 38.29 8.56
N THR A 13 7.69 37.29 8.02
CA THR A 13 8.36 36.25 8.83
C THR A 13 9.48 36.84 9.66
N LEU A 14 10.32 37.69 9.05
CA LEU A 14 11.39 38.40 9.74
C LEU A 14 10.83 39.26 10.88
N ALA A 15 9.79 40.05 10.59
CA ALA A 15 9.13 40.89 11.59
C ALA A 15 8.56 40.06 12.75
N CYS A 16 7.93 38.91 12.47
CA CYS A 16 7.40 38.02 13.51
C CYS A 16 8.52 37.41 14.37
N ILE A 17 9.62 36.93 13.78
CA ILE A 17 10.77 36.39 14.53
C ILE A 17 11.32 37.48 15.47
N THR A 18 11.52 38.69 14.96
CA THR A 18 12.01 39.83 15.74
C THR A 18 11.03 40.23 16.84
N ALA A 19 9.72 40.28 16.56
CA ALA A 19 8.71 40.63 17.56
C ALA A 19 8.67 39.62 18.72
N VAL A 20 8.68 38.31 18.41
CA VAL A 20 8.73 37.24 19.43
C VAL A 20 10.02 37.32 20.23
N ALA A 21 11.16 37.58 19.58
CA ALA A 21 12.44 37.78 20.25
C ALA A 21 12.41 38.97 21.22
N CYS A 22 11.85 40.11 20.80
CA CYS A 22 11.69 41.28 21.67
C CYS A 22 10.82 40.95 22.90
N SER A 23 9.68 40.27 22.72
CA SER A 23 8.82 39.85 23.82
C SER A 23 9.53 38.90 24.79
N LEU A 24 10.27 37.92 24.28
CA LEU A 24 11.06 36.99 25.10
C LEU A 24 12.18 37.71 25.84
N SER A 25 12.86 38.67 25.20
CA SER A 25 13.91 39.47 25.83
C SER A 25 13.37 40.30 26.99
N VAL A 26 12.18 40.91 26.84
CA VAL A 26 11.50 41.61 27.95
C VAL A 26 11.19 40.66 29.10
N ALA A 27 10.67 39.46 28.81
CA ALA A 27 10.33 38.46 29.83
C ALA A 27 11.56 37.89 30.56
N ILE A 28 12.68 37.74 29.87
CA ILE A 28 13.95 37.26 30.45
C ILE A 28 14.58 38.32 31.37
N GLY A 29 14.34 39.61 31.11
CA GLY A 29 14.95 40.72 31.85
C GLY A 29 16.46 40.84 31.62
N GLN A 30 17.21 41.38 32.58
CA GLN A 30 18.65 41.64 32.42
C GLN A 30 19.56 40.41 32.65
N ARG A 31 19.01 39.19 32.62
CA ARG A 31 19.79 37.97 32.85
C ARG A 31 20.72 37.71 31.66
N LEU A 32 22.02 37.89 31.86
CA LEU A 32 23.02 37.84 30.78
C LEU A 32 22.99 36.52 30.00
N ILE A 33 23.10 35.37 30.68
CA ILE A 33 23.20 34.07 30.00
C ILE A 33 21.96 33.77 29.13
N PRO A 34 20.71 33.84 29.64
CA PRO A 34 19.54 33.61 28.79
C PRO A 34 19.39 34.63 27.65
N GLN A 35 19.80 35.89 27.84
CA GLN A 35 19.80 36.89 26.75
C GLN A 35 20.79 36.51 25.66
N THR A 36 22.02 36.13 26.01
CA THR A 36 23.03 35.68 25.03
C THR A 36 22.53 34.47 24.25
N VAL A 37 21.89 33.51 24.91
CA VAL A 37 21.28 32.34 24.25
C VAL A 37 20.17 32.77 23.30
N LEU A 38 19.27 33.66 23.72
CA LEU A 38 18.19 34.18 22.87
C LEU A 38 18.76 34.89 21.63
N SER A 39 19.74 35.78 21.80
CA SER A 39 20.39 36.48 20.68
C SER A 39 21.05 35.51 19.70
N ALA A 40 21.74 34.48 20.20
CA ALA A 40 22.33 33.44 19.36
C ALA A 40 21.27 32.66 18.57
N VAL A 41 20.15 32.29 19.21
CA VAL A 41 19.03 31.61 18.55
C VAL A 41 18.39 32.50 17.47
N VAL A 42 18.19 33.79 17.75
CA VAL A 42 17.61 34.73 16.79
C VAL A 42 18.55 34.92 15.60
N LEU A 43 19.83 35.22 15.83
CA LEU A 43 20.82 35.32 14.76
C LEU A 43 20.87 34.05 13.92
N TYR A 44 20.80 32.88 14.57
CA TYR A 44 20.68 31.61 13.89
C TYR A 44 19.43 31.56 13.02
N LEU A 45 18.22 31.81 13.56
CA LEU A 45 16.95 31.76 12.81
C LEU A 45 16.86 32.77 11.66
N LEU A 46 17.56 33.91 11.75
CA LEU A 46 17.59 34.93 10.72
C LEU A 46 18.61 34.68 9.60
N SER A 47 19.49 33.69 9.75
CA SER A 47 20.56 33.40 8.80
C SER A 47 20.17 32.41 7.70
N GLY A 48 20.61 32.67 6.47
CA GLY A 48 20.40 31.80 5.31
C GLY A 48 18.91 31.58 5.00
N ASP A 49 18.52 30.35 4.64
CA ASP A 49 17.14 29.99 4.27
C ASP A 49 16.23 29.69 5.48
N ARG A 50 16.71 29.91 6.71
CA ARG A 50 15.98 29.56 7.93
C ARG A 50 14.68 30.34 8.14
N PRO A 51 14.55 31.63 7.78
CA PRO A 51 13.25 32.30 7.83
C PRO A 51 12.22 31.59 6.94
N THR A 52 12.62 31.13 5.75
CA THR A 52 11.74 30.34 4.88
C THR A 52 11.31 29.04 5.56
N MET A 53 12.22 28.35 6.23
CA MET A 53 11.92 27.14 6.99
C MET A 53 10.98 27.40 8.18
N VAL A 54 11.16 28.52 8.89
CA VAL A 54 10.27 28.94 9.98
C VAL A 54 8.86 29.18 9.44
N TYR A 55 8.74 29.95 8.35
CA TYR A 55 7.45 30.23 7.73
C TYR A 55 6.75 28.94 7.28
N ALA A 56 7.47 28.06 6.58
CA ALA A 56 6.95 26.76 6.13
C ALA A 56 6.46 25.93 7.32
N THR A 57 7.28 25.80 8.37
CA THR A 57 6.97 25.01 9.57
C THR A 57 5.74 25.55 10.29
N VAL A 58 5.64 26.86 10.48
CA VAL A 58 4.47 27.48 11.14
C VAL A 58 3.21 27.26 10.30
N ARG A 59 3.29 27.40 8.97
CA ARG A 59 2.16 27.19 8.07
C ARG A 59 1.68 25.75 8.03
N THR A 60 2.59 24.79 8.11
CA THR A 60 2.26 23.36 8.05
C THR A 60 2.06 22.72 9.43
N LEU A 61 2.24 23.47 10.52
CA LEU A 61 2.19 22.94 11.87
C LEU A 61 0.91 22.12 12.18
N PRO A 62 -0.32 22.57 11.82
CA PRO A 62 -1.52 21.77 12.08
C PRO A 62 -1.50 20.40 11.39
N ARG A 63 -1.10 20.38 10.11
CA ARG A 63 -0.93 19.14 9.33
C ARG A 63 0.14 18.24 9.96
N ASP A 64 1.30 18.82 10.26
CA ASP A 64 2.46 18.09 10.75
C ASP A 64 2.21 17.51 12.15
N LEU A 65 1.50 18.24 13.03
CA LEU A 65 1.09 17.75 14.35
C LEU A 65 0.07 16.61 14.23
N ASN A 66 -0.94 16.75 13.39
CA ASN A 66 -1.93 15.69 13.17
C ASN A 66 -1.26 14.41 12.65
N ALA A 67 -0.37 14.55 11.66
CA ALA A 67 0.38 13.42 11.12
C ALA A 67 1.36 12.83 12.14
N ALA A 68 2.00 13.64 12.98
CA ALA A 68 2.86 13.15 14.05
C ALA A 68 2.08 12.31 15.06
N ILE A 69 0.87 12.74 15.46
CA ILE A 69 0.00 11.95 16.36
C ILE A 69 -0.35 10.61 15.72
N CYS A 70 -0.77 10.60 14.46
CA CYS A 70 -1.10 9.38 13.73
C CYS A 70 0.12 8.45 13.61
N PHE A 71 1.28 9.03 13.27
CA PHE A 71 2.53 8.30 13.12
C PHE A 71 3.01 7.70 14.45
N ILE A 72 2.90 8.43 15.57
CA ILE A 72 3.22 7.91 16.90
C ILE A 72 2.32 6.73 17.24
N ARG A 73 1.00 6.83 17.03
CA ARG A 73 0.06 5.73 17.27
C ARG A 73 0.41 4.49 16.45
N LEU A 74 0.65 4.67 15.15
CA LEU A 74 1.09 3.59 14.25
C LEU A 74 2.37 2.93 14.77
N ASN A 75 3.42 3.70 15.04
CA ASN A 75 4.71 3.15 15.47
C ASN A 75 4.64 2.47 16.83
N LEU A 76 3.84 2.98 17.78
CA LEU A 76 3.61 2.31 19.05
C LEU A 76 2.93 0.94 18.87
N THR A 77 1.93 0.85 17.99
CA THR A 77 1.28 -0.43 17.64
C THR A 77 2.28 -1.38 16.99
N LEU A 78 3.01 -0.92 15.97
CA LEU A 78 4.00 -1.73 15.27
C LEU A 78 5.11 -2.22 16.21
N TYR A 79 5.60 -1.37 17.11
CA TYR A 79 6.61 -1.74 18.10
C TYR A 79 6.11 -2.82 19.07
N ARG A 80 4.87 -2.70 19.56
CA ARG A 80 4.26 -3.71 20.43
C ARG A 80 4.11 -5.04 19.69
N TRP A 81 3.66 -5.01 18.45
CA TRP A 81 3.49 -6.19 17.61
C TRP A 81 4.82 -6.85 17.27
N GLU A 82 5.86 -6.07 16.99
CA GLU A 82 7.22 -6.57 16.78
C GLU A 82 7.76 -7.27 18.03
N LYS A 83 7.63 -6.66 19.22
CA LYS A 83 8.01 -7.30 20.49
C LYS A 83 7.27 -8.60 20.77
N ARG A 84 5.97 -8.65 20.43
CA ARG A 84 5.12 -9.84 20.57
C ARG A 84 5.30 -10.86 19.43
N LYS A 85 6.18 -10.58 18.45
CA LYS A 85 6.40 -11.40 17.25
C LYS A 85 5.08 -11.71 16.51
N MET A 86 4.22 -10.71 16.40
CA MET A 86 2.93 -10.81 15.73
C MET A 86 3.12 -10.92 14.22
N THR A 87 2.45 -11.88 13.60
CA THR A 87 2.32 -12.03 12.14
C THR A 87 0.90 -11.64 11.72
N VAL A 88 0.64 -11.57 10.42
CA VAL A 88 -0.71 -11.24 9.92
C VAL A 88 -1.76 -12.21 10.48
N VAL A 89 -1.44 -13.51 10.50
CA VAL A 89 -2.30 -14.55 11.07
C VAL A 89 -2.55 -14.30 12.55
N LYS A 90 -1.49 -14.09 13.36
CA LYS A 90 -1.65 -13.87 14.81
C LYS A 90 -2.51 -12.64 15.12
N VAL A 91 -2.32 -11.54 14.38
CA VAL A 91 -3.14 -10.34 14.55
C VAL A 91 -4.59 -10.63 14.16
N PHE A 92 -4.81 -11.30 13.03
CA PHE A 92 -6.15 -11.66 12.57
C PHE A 92 -6.88 -12.56 13.58
N GLU A 93 -6.21 -13.56 14.15
CA GLU A 93 -6.79 -14.42 15.20
C GLU A 93 -7.28 -13.61 16.41
N GLU A 94 -6.48 -12.64 16.88
CA GLU A 94 -6.88 -11.74 17.97
C GLU A 94 -8.07 -10.85 17.59
N VAL A 95 -8.04 -10.28 16.37
CA VAL A 95 -9.14 -9.45 15.86
C VAL A 95 -10.42 -10.27 15.76
N ALA A 96 -10.36 -11.47 15.18
CA ALA A 96 -11.52 -12.32 14.97
C ALA A 96 -12.11 -12.81 16.30
N ALA A 97 -11.27 -13.15 17.27
CA ALA A 97 -11.71 -13.51 18.62
C ALA A 97 -12.37 -12.33 19.37
N SER A 98 -11.88 -11.10 19.17
CA SER A 98 -12.42 -9.92 19.84
C SER A 98 -13.77 -9.42 19.27
N ARG A 99 -14.09 -9.76 18.01
CA ARG A 99 -15.26 -9.25 17.29
C ARG A 99 -15.92 -10.32 16.40
N PRO A 100 -16.26 -11.51 16.92
CA PRO A 100 -16.65 -12.66 16.12
C PRO A 100 -17.88 -12.41 15.24
N SER A 101 -18.90 -11.73 15.78
CA SER A 101 -20.16 -11.47 15.09
C SER A 101 -20.13 -10.26 14.16
N LYS A 102 -19.04 -9.48 14.14
CA LYS A 102 -18.95 -8.31 13.26
C LYS A 102 -18.73 -8.78 11.82
N VAL A 103 -19.45 -8.18 10.88
CA VAL A 103 -19.27 -8.43 9.45
C VAL A 103 -17.88 -7.94 9.01
N ALA A 104 -17.08 -8.84 8.45
CA ALA A 104 -15.77 -8.51 7.88
C ALA A 104 -15.87 -8.24 6.37
N LEU A 105 -16.62 -9.07 5.65
CA LEU A 105 -16.69 -9.03 4.18
C LEU A 105 -18.14 -9.01 3.71
N ILE A 106 -18.43 -8.15 2.75
CA ILE A 106 -19.72 -8.04 2.07
C ILE A 106 -19.46 -8.16 0.58
N MET A 107 -20.19 -9.02 -0.12
CA MET A 107 -20.22 -9.05 -1.58
C MET A 107 -21.56 -9.59 -2.04
N ASP A 108 -22.25 -8.85 -2.89
CA ASP A 108 -23.60 -9.18 -3.34
C ASP A 108 -24.54 -9.43 -2.15
N ASP A 109 -25.05 -10.64 -1.97
CA ASP A 109 -25.91 -11.01 -0.84
C ASP A 109 -25.13 -11.74 0.27
N GLN A 110 -23.85 -12.05 0.05
CA GLN A 110 -22.99 -12.70 1.03
C GLN A 110 -22.45 -11.71 2.06
N ARG A 111 -22.49 -12.13 3.33
CA ARG A 111 -21.90 -11.43 4.46
C ARG A 111 -21.12 -12.44 5.29
N LEU A 112 -19.79 -12.33 5.30
CA LEU A 112 -18.95 -13.13 6.20
C LEU A 112 -18.60 -12.30 7.42
N THR A 113 -18.89 -12.83 8.59
CA THR A 113 -18.40 -12.31 9.87
C THR A 113 -16.93 -12.66 10.06
N PHE A 114 -16.27 -12.04 11.04
CA PHE A 114 -14.90 -12.43 11.40
C PHE A 114 -14.82 -13.91 11.83
N ALA A 115 -15.85 -14.44 12.49
CA ALA A 115 -15.92 -15.86 12.81
C ALA A 115 -15.98 -16.74 11.56
N ASP A 116 -16.76 -16.34 10.54
CA ASP A 116 -16.87 -17.10 9.28
C ASP A 116 -15.54 -17.08 8.49
N VAL A 117 -14.89 -15.91 8.42
CA VAL A 117 -13.56 -15.78 7.77
C VAL A 117 -12.55 -16.67 8.47
N LYS A 118 -12.54 -16.65 9.82
CA LYS A 118 -11.67 -17.51 10.63
C LYS A 118 -11.94 -18.99 10.33
N GLN A 119 -13.19 -19.43 10.44
CA GLN A 119 -13.58 -20.82 10.23
C GLN A 119 -13.19 -21.32 8.82
N LEU A 120 -13.45 -20.52 7.78
CA LEU A 120 -13.09 -20.90 6.42
C LEU A 120 -11.56 -20.96 6.25
N SER A 121 -10.82 -19.99 6.78
CA SER A 121 -9.35 -20.01 6.73
C SER A 121 -8.75 -21.19 7.51
N ASP A 122 -9.33 -21.60 8.64
CA ASP A 122 -8.92 -22.78 9.41
C ASP A 122 -9.14 -24.09 8.64
N ARG A 123 -10.28 -24.21 7.95
CA ARG A 123 -10.58 -25.36 7.08
C ARG A 123 -9.59 -25.46 5.92
N ILE A 124 -9.28 -24.32 5.30
CA ILE A 124 -8.30 -24.27 4.20
C ILE A 124 -6.90 -24.66 4.72
N GLY A 125 -6.46 -24.10 5.84
CA GLY A 125 -5.19 -24.49 6.45
C GLY A 125 -5.14 -25.98 6.79
N SER A 126 -6.21 -26.54 7.38
CA SER A 126 -6.29 -27.96 7.73
C SER A 126 -6.22 -28.85 6.48
N TYR A 127 -6.87 -28.44 5.40
CA TYR A 127 -6.87 -29.18 4.14
C TYR A 127 -5.47 -29.23 3.54
N PHE A 128 -4.81 -28.08 3.36
CA PHE A 128 -3.47 -28.02 2.78
C PHE A 128 -2.41 -28.65 3.70
N HIS A 129 -2.60 -28.61 5.02
CA HIS A 129 -1.77 -29.36 5.96
C HIS A 129 -1.89 -30.88 5.72
N SER A 130 -3.10 -31.41 5.53
CA SER A 130 -3.30 -32.83 5.24
C SER A 130 -2.73 -33.27 3.88
N LYS A 131 -2.62 -32.34 2.92
CA LYS A 131 -1.92 -32.53 1.64
C LYS A 131 -0.39 -32.39 1.74
N GLY A 132 0.14 -32.10 2.93
CA GLY A 132 1.58 -32.10 3.21
C GLY A 132 2.30 -30.77 2.94
N PHE A 133 1.58 -29.67 2.72
CA PHE A 133 2.19 -28.35 2.54
C PHE A 133 2.79 -27.83 3.83
N ARG A 134 3.96 -27.19 3.73
CA ARG A 134 4.74 -26.69 4.88
C ARG A 134 5.19 -25.26 4.67
N LYS A 135 5.68 -24.66 5.76
CA LYS A 135 6.27 -23.32 5.76
C LYS A 135 7.33 -23.16 4.65
N GLY A 136 7.20 -22.09 3.87
CA GLY A 136 8.10 -21.79 2.76
C GLY A 136 7.66 -22.34 1.40
N ASP A 137 6.71 -23.29 1.37
CA ASP A 137 6.08 -23.71 0.12
C ASP A 137 5.29 -22.55 -0.50
N THR A 138 5.08 -22.60 -1.81
CA THR A 138 4.31 -21.58 -2.54
C THR A 138 3.15 -22.21 -3.28
N VAL A 139 1.98 -21.57 -3.25
CA VAL A 139 0.78 -21.98 -4.00
C VAL A 139 0.32 -20.81 -4.87
N ALA A 140 0.15 -21.03 -6.17
CA ALA A 140 -0.42 -20.03 -7.07
C ALA A 140 -1.93 -19.94 -6.85
N LEU A 141 -2.47 -18.73 -6.74
CA LEU A 141 -3.89 -18.45 -6.62
C LEU A 141 -4.35 -17.60 -7.81
N MET A 142 -5.11 -18.20 -8.71
CA MET A 142 -5.73 -17.52 -9.85
C MET A 142 -7.25 -17.50 -9.66
N MET A 143 -7.76 -16.41 -9.11
CA MET A 143 -9.16 -16.30 -8.69
C MET A 143 -9.63 -14.85 -8.77
N GLU A 144 -10.86 -14.62 -9.20
CA GLU A 144 -11.46 -13.29 -9.16
C GLU A 144 -11.74 -12.82 -7.73
N THR A 145 -11.95 -11.52 -7.54
CA THR A 145 -12.36 -10.98 -6.23
C THR A 145 -13.64 -11.66 -5.75
N ARG A 146 -13.56 -12.27 -4.58
CA ARG A 146 -14.68 -12.88 -3.85
C ARG A 146 -14.41 -12.88 -2.34
N THR A 147 -15.43 -13.16 -1.55
CA THR A 147 -15.33 -13.17 -0.07
C THR A 147 -14.34 -14.23 0.43
N GLU A 148 -14.17 -15.32 -0.32
CA GLU A 148 -13.31 -16.44 0.07
C GLU A 148 -11.84 -16.24 -0.31
N TYR A 149 -11.54 -15.29 -1.21
CA TYR A 149 -10.18 -14.95 -1.62
C TYR A 149 -9.24 -14.64 -0.44
N PRO A 150 -9.58 -13.74 0.50
CA PRO A 150 -8.74 -13.51 1.69
C PRO A 150 -8.67 -14.73 2.60
N CYS A 151 -9.72 -15.54 2.70
CA CYS A 151 -9.74 -16.75 3.52
C CYS A 151 -8.72 -17.78 3.01
N ILE A 152 -8.56 -17.90 1.69
CA ILE A 152 -7.62 -18.84 1.06
C ILE A 152 -6.17 -18.52 1.45
N TRP A 153 -5.70 -17.31 1.18
CA TRP A 153 -4.30 -17.00 1.48
C TRP A 153 -4.05 -16.90 3.00
N LEU A 154 -5.05 -16.51 3.81
CA LEU A 154 -4.96 -16.59 5.28
C LEU A 154 -4.81 -18.04 5.75
N GLY A 155 -5.58 -18.97 5.16
CA GLY A 155 -5.49 -20.40 5.46
C GLY A 155 -4.14 -20.99 5.12
N LEU A 156 -3.56 -20.62 3.97
CA LEU A 156 -2.20 -20.99 3.60
C LEU A 156 -1.15 -20.33 4.52
N ALA A 157 -1.34 -19.06 4.87
CA ALA A 157 -0.44 -18.33 5.76
C ALA A 157 -0.37 -18.93 7.18
N LYS A 158 -1.45 -19.58 7.65
CA LYS A 158 -1.46 -20.35 8.91
C LYS A 158 -0.43 -21.48 8.93
N LEU A 159 -0.06 -22.01 7.77
CA LEU A 159 0.98 -23.02 7.60
C LEU A 159 2.37 -22.41 7.30
N GLY A 160 2.45 -21.08 7.17
CA GLY A 160 3.61 -20.40 6.61
C GLY A 160 3.79 -20.62 5.10
N VAL A 161 2.76 -21.08 4.41
CA VAL A 161 2.74 -21.24 2.95
C VAL A 161 2.52 -19.87 2.29
N VAL A 162 3.33 -19.57 1.28
CA VAL A 162 3.29 -18.32 0.54
C VAL A 162 2.26 -18.41 -0.57
N THR A 163 1.38 -17.43 -0.70
CA THR A 163 0.42 -17.43 -1.82
C THR A 163 0.89 -16.52 -2.95
N ALA A 164 1.03 -17.03 -4.16
CA ALA A 164 1.34 -16.22 -5.34
C ALA A 164 0.05 -15.74 -6.00
N LEU A 165 -0.25 -14.45 -5.89
CA LEU A 165 -1.52 -13.88 -6.33
C LEU A 165 -1.50 -13.56 -7.84
N ILE A 166 -2.09 -14.43 -8.65
CA ILE A 166 -2.02 -14.38 -10.11
C ILE A 166 -3.11 -13.46 -10.67
N ASN A 167 -2.74 -12.59 -11.61
CA ASN A 167 -3.69 -11.76 -12.34
C ASN A 167 -4.57 -12.63 -13.25
N THR A 168 -5.88 -12.51 -13.08
CA THR A 168 -6.90 -13.33 -13.75
C THR A 168 -6.99 -13.13 -15.27
N ASN A 169 -6.40 -12.04 -15.79
CA ASN A 169 -6.35 -11.74 -17.22
C ASN A 169 -5.17 -12.38 -17.95
N LEU A 170 -4.20 -12.98 -17.23
CA LEU A 170 -3.03 -13.59 -17.86
C LEU A 170 -3.41 -14.86 -18.60
N ARG A 171 -2.73 -15.11 -19.72
CA ARG A 171 -2.92 -16.26 -20.61
C ARG A 171 -1.58 -16.77 -21.12
N ARG A 172 -1.54 -18.03 -21.54
CA ARG A 172 -0.39 -18.66 -22.22
C ARG A 172 0.94 -18.37 -21.49
N GLU A 173 1.97 -17.95 -22.22
CA GLU A 173 3.32 -17.73 -21.69
C GLU A 173 3.39 -16.77 -20.49
N THR A 174 2.58 -15.70 -20.49
CA THR A 174 2.58 -14.76 -19.35
C THR A 174 2.02 -15.37 -18.07
N LEU A 175 1.03 -16.27 -18.20
CA LEU A 175 0.48 -17.03 -17.09
C LEU A 175 1.47 -18.09 -16.61
N ARG A 176 2.01 -18.89 -17.54
CA ARG A 176 3.06 -19.89 -17.26
C ARG A 176 4.23 -19.26 -16.51
N HIS A 177 4.74 -18.14 -17.00
CA HIS A 177 5.85 -17.42 -16.38
C HIS A 177 5.51 -17.00 -14.96
N SER A 178 4.32 -16.45 -14.73
CA SER A 178 3.90 -16.01 -13.40
C SER A 178 3.85 -17.18 -12.42
N ILE A 179 3.27 -18.32 -12.80
CA ILE A 179 3.21 -19.52 -11.95
C ILE A 179 4.63 -20.03 -11.62
N ALA A 180 5.49 -20.11 -12.63
CA ALA A 180 6.85 -20.60 -12.49
C ALA A 180 7.77 -19.65 -11.70
N ALA A 181 7.62 -18.34 -11.86
CA ALA A 181 8.44 -17.32 -11.19
C ALA A 181 8.31 -17.36 -9.66
N ALA A 182 7.21 -17.90 -9.13
CA ALA A 182 7.00 -18.10 -7.70
C ALA A 182 7.55 -19.43 -7.17
N ASN A 183 8.00 -20.33 -8.05
CA ASN A 183 8.30 -21.73 -7.74
C ASN A 183 7.12 -22.43 -7.04
N SER A 184 5.93 -22.29 -7.64
CA SER A 184 4.67 -22.79 -7.08
C SER A 184 4.66 -24.32 -7.04
N LYS A 185 4.19 -24.91 -5.94
CA LYS A 185 4.01 -26.35 -5.76
C LYS A 185 2.60 -26.84 -6.07
N ALA A 186 1.65 -25.93 -6.21
CA ALA A 186 0.28 -26.22 -6.63
C ALA A 186 -0.41 -24.95 -7.14
N ILE A 187 -1.58 -25.14 -7.76
CA ILE A 187 -2.43 -24.07 -8.29
C ILE A 187 -3.81 -24.20 -7.67
N ILE A 188 -4.30 -23.12 -7.06
CA ILE A 188 -5.72 -22.93 -6.75
C ILE A 188 -6.29 -22.03 -7.85
N VAL A 189 -7.35 -22.48 -8.51
CA VAL A 189 -7.99 -21.75 -9.60
C VAL A 189 -9.51 -21.73 -9.43
N SER A 190 -10.14 -20.59 -9.72
CA SER A 190 -11.60 -20.54 -9.79
C SER A 190 -12.12 -21.34 -10.99
N ALA A 191 -13.30 -21.95 -10.86
CA ALA A 191 -13.90 -22.73 -11.94
C ALA A 191 -14.01 -21.93 -13.25
N GLU A 192 -14.33 -20.64 -13.15
CA GLU A 192 -14.45 -19.71 -14.27
C GLU A 192 -13.13 -19.43 -15.02
N LEU A 193 -11.99 -19.76 -14.42
CA LEU A 193 -10.65 -19.52 -14.98
C LEU A 193 -9.92 -20.82 -15.35
N ALA A 194 -10.59 -21.97 -15.28
CA ALA A 194 -10.00 -23.29 -15.55
C ALA A 194 -9.36 -23.37 -16.95
N GLY A 195 -10.03 -22.87 -17.99
CA GLY A 195 -9.50 -22.88 -19.36
C GLY A 195 -8.18 -22.12 -19.52
N ALA A 196 -7.98 -21.03 -18.78
CA ALA A 196 -6.72 -20.30 -18.83
C ALA A 196 -5.54 -21.13 -18.32
N VAL A 197 -5.77 -21.96 -17.29
CA VAL A 197 -4.77 -22.88 -16.74
C VAL A 197 -4.58 -24.08 -17.68
N ALA A 198 -5.65 -24.56 -18.32
CA ALA A 198 -5.58 -25.64 -19.31
C ALA A 198 -4.58 -25.34 -20.44
N GLU A 199 -4.54 -24.09 -20.93
CA GLU A 199 -3.60 -23.62 -21.96
C GLU A 199 -2.11 -23.84 -21.61
N VAL A 200 -1.77 -23.97 -20.33
CA VAL A 200 -0.38 -24.01 -19.85
C VAL A 200 0.00 -25.28 -19.09
N LEU A 201 -0.91 -26.26 -18.97
CA LEU A 201 -0.68 -27.47 -18.16
C LEU A 201 0.55 -28.26 -18.56
N GLU A 202 0.79 -28.42 -19.85
CA GLU A 202 1.90 -29.22 -20.37
C GLU A 202 3.22 -28.43 -20.48
N GLN A 203 3.23 -27.17 -20.06
CA GLN A 203 4.39 -26.30 -20.15
C GLN A 203 5.32 -26.46 -18.94
N ASP A 204 6.61 -26.25 -19.17
CA ASP A 204 7.63 -26.30 -18.12
C ASP A 204 7.33 -25.32 -16.97
N GLY A 205 7.44 -25.81 -15.73
CA GLY A 205 7.13 -25.03 -14.52
C GLY A 205 5.66 -25.06 -14.10
N VAL A 206 4.78 -25.67 -14.89
CA VAL A 206 3.36 -25.93 -14.56
C VAL A 206 3.05 -27.43 -14.61
N LYS A 207 3.69 -28.15 -15.52
CA LYS A 207 3.50 -29.58 -15.70
C LYS A 207 3.65 -30.38 -14.41
N GLY A 208 2.62 -31.18 -14.12
CA GLY A 208 2.56 -32.07 -12.95
C GLY A 208 2.20 -31.40 -11.62
N LEU A 209 1.94 -30.09 -11.59
CA LEU A 209 1.47 -29.43 -10.37
C LEU A 209 0.05 -29.89 -10.02
N PRO A 210 -0.24 -30.23 -8.74
CA PRO A 210 -1.60 -30.42 -8.26
C PRO A 210 -2.45 -29.16 -8.49
N ILE A 211 -3.70 -29.38 -8.92
CA ILE A 211 -4.65 -28.31 -9.19
C ILE A 211 -5.86 -28.47 -8.28
N TYR A 212 -6.28 -27.36 -7.69
CA TYR A 212 -7.39 -27.26 -6.76
C TYR A 212 -8.43 -26.30 -7.33
N LEU A 213 -9.57 -26.82 -7.74
CA LEU A 213 -10.67 -26.05 -8.30
C LEU A 213 -11.57 -25.49 -7.18
N TYR A 214 -11.86 -24.19 -7.23
CA TYR A 214 -12.74 -23.52 -6.28
C TYR A 214 -13.92 -22.84 -6.99
N GLY A 215 -15.11 -23.38 -6.81
CA GLY A 215 -16.35 -22.89 -7.41
C GLY A 215 -17.35 -24.03 -7.58
N ASN A 216 -18.59 -23.71 -7.95
CA ASN A 216 -19.56 -24.75 -8.30
C ASN A 216 -19.33 -25.15 -9.76
N GLU A 217 -19.24 -26.46 -10.03
CA GLU A 217 -19.16 -27.02 -11.40
C GLU A 217 -20.40 -26.70 -12.26
N GLN A 218 -21.43 -26.08 -11.69
CA GLN A 218 -22.68 -25.69 -12.37
C GLN A 218 -22.59 -24.36 -13.14
N SER A 219 -21.51 -24.10 -13.87
CA SER A 219 -21.59 -23.15 -14.99
C SER A 219 -22.04 -23.92 -16.23
N SER A 220 -23.37 -23.92 -16.44
CA SER A 220 -24.11 -24.11 -17.71
C SER A 220 -23.49 -25.01 -18.81
N GLU A 221 -24.27 -26.01 -19.25
CA GLU A 221 -24.07 -26.88 -20.42
C GLU A 221 -23.73 -26.16 -21.75
N SER A 222 -23.75 -24.82 -21.79
CA SER A 222 -23.44 -23.99 -22.96
C SER A 222 -21.99 -23.54 -23.07
N ASP A 223 -21.17 -23.64 -22.03
CA ASP A 223 -19.73 -23.36 -22.13
C ASP A 223 -18.98 -24.68 -22.20
N LYS A 224 -18.41 -24.96 -23.38
CA LYS A 224 -17.44 -26.03 -23.63
C LYS A 224 -16.15 -25.77 -22.85
N ASN A 225 -16.23 -25.70 -21.53
CA ASN A 225 -15.08 -25.53 -20.66
C ASN A 225 -14.26 -26.82 -20.71
N GLU A 226 -13.03 -26.65 -21.19
CA GLU A 226 -11.95 -27.62 -21.09
C GLU A 226 -11.87 -28.11 -19.64
N HIS A 227 -12.37 -29.31 -19.40
CA HIS A 227 -12.36 -29.95 -18.10
C HIS A 227 -10.89 -30.17 -17.69
N LEU A 228 -10.51 -29.73 -16.49
CA LEU A 228 -9.20 -30.04 -15.92
C LEU A 228 -9.26 -31.47 -15.35
N PRO A 229 -8.78 -32.50 -16.08
CA PRO A 229 -9.18 -33.90 -15.84
C PRO A 229 -8.65 -34.50 -14.52
N ALA A 230 -7.81 -33.77 -13.79
CA ALA A 230 -7.12 -34.21 -12.59
C ALA A 230 -7.15 -33.16 -11.45
N ALA A 231 -8.09 -32.21 -11.50
CA ALA A 231 -8.18 -31.18 -10.47
C ALA A 231 -9.04 -31.65 -9.28
N ASP A 232 -8.52 -31.46 -8.06
CA ASP A 232 -9.25 -31.68 -6.82
C ASP A 232 -10.32 -30.59 -6.63
N ASN A 233 -11.59 -30.96 -6.39
CA ASN A 233 -12.64 -30.00 -6.06
C ASN A 233 -12.44 -29.48 -4.62
N LEU A 234 -11.72 -28.38 -4.47
CA LEU A 234 -11.39 -27.79 -3.18
C LEU A 234 -12.64 -27.33 -2.44
N ARG A 235 -13.62 -26.73 -3.11
CA ARG A 235 -14.82 -26.20 -2.46
C ARG A 235 -15.57 -27.31 -1.71
N GLN A 236 -15.77 -28.45 -2.36
CA GLN A 236 -16.42 -29.62 -1.76
C GLN A 236 -15.52 -30.28 -0.71
N ALA A 237 -14.22 -30.41 -0.98
CA ALA A 237 -13.29 -31.06 -0.05
C ALA A 237 -13.20 -30.34 1.30
N LEU A 238 -13.39 -29.02 1.32
CA LEU A 238 -13.42 -28.25 2.55
C LEU A 238 -14.59 -28.65 3.47
N ASP A 239 -15.72 -29.15 2.95
CA ASP A 239 -16.91 -29.50 3.76
C ASP A 239 -16.68 -30.68 4.69
N ASN A 240 -15.72 -31.55 4.36
CA ASN A 240 -15.41 -32.76 5.11
C ASN A 240 -14.03 -32.73 5.79
N VAL A 241 -13.33 -31.59 5.78
CA VAL A 241 -11.99 -31.51 6.36
C VAL A 241 -12.08 -31.53 7.89
N PRO A 242 -11.36 -32.45 8.58
CA PRO A 242 -11.27 -32.43 10.03
C PRO A 242 -10.65 -31.12 10.52
N SER A 243 -11.17 -30.58 11.61
CA SER A 243 -10.56 -29.42 12.27
C SER A 243 -9.23 -29.82 12.89
N VAL A 244 -8.16 -29.10 12.54
CA VAL A 244 -6.82 -29.27 13.12
C VAL A 244 -6.44 -27.98 13.83
N ASP A 245 -5.87 -28.08 15.03
CA ASP A 245 -5.26 -26.91 15.68
C ASP A 245 -3.92 -26.58 14.99
N LEU A 246 -3.93 -25.52 14.19
CA LEU A 246 -2.75 -25.03 13.47
C LEU A 246 -1.94 -24.01 14.27
N SER A 247 -2.28 -23.78 15.55
CA SER A 247 -1.67 -22.74 16.38
C SER A 247 -0.15 -22.89 16.53
N SER A 248 0.32 -24.12 16.69
CA SER A 248 1.73 -24.45 16.74
C SER A 248 2.48 -24.07 15.45
N LEU A 249 1.84 -24.22 14.28
CA LEU A 249 2.43 -23.94 12.97
C LEU A 249 2.58 -22.45 12.73
N TRP A 250 1.52 -21.65 12.93
CA TRP A 250 1.62 -20.21 12.72
C TRP A 250 2.44 -19.50 13.81
N ASN A 251 2.71 -20.17 14.93
CA ASN A 251 3.62 -19.66 15.96
C ASN A 251 5.09 -19.67 15.51
N ASP A 252 5.47 -20.60 14.63
CA ASP A 252 6.81 -20.67 14.02
C ASP A 252 7.02 -19.61 12.91
N VAL A 253 5.94 -19.03 12.37
CA VAL A 253 6.04 -17.97 11.34
C VAL A 253 6.56 -16.67 11.94
N SER A 254 7.50 -16.04 11.25
CA SER A 254 8.16 -14.79 11.63
C SER A 254 7.67 -13.58 10.83
N LEU A 255 7.93 -12.39 11.34
CA LEU A 255 7.65 -11.12 10.63
C LEU A 255 8.37 -10.99 9.28
N ARG A 256 9.53 -11.65 9.14
CA ARG A 256 10.35 -11.61 7.91
C ARG A 256 9.95 -12.68 6.91
N ASP A 257 9.10 -13.63 7.31
CA ASP A 257 8.65 -14.69 6.42
C ASP A 257 7.73 -14.11 5.36
N LYS A 258 7.85 -14.66 4.14
CA LYS A 258 7.03 -14.32 2.99
C LYS A 258 5.59 -14.70 3.30
N LEU A 259 4.66 -13.82 2.93
CA LEU A 259 3.23 -14.02 3.08
C LEU A 259 2.60 -14.27 1.71
N VAL A 260 2.85 -13.35 0.78
CA VAL A 260 2.33 -13.43 -0.59
C VAL A 260 3.35 -12.93 -1.61
N TYR A 261 3.22 -13.39 -2.85
CA TYR A 261 3.79 -12.71 -4.01
C TYR A 261 2.72 -11.89 -4.71
N ILE A 262 3.05 -10.65 -5.05
CA ILE A 262 2.21 -9.78 -5.88
C ILE A 262 2.99 -9.44 -7.15
N TYR A 263 2.36 -9.59 -8.30
CA TYR A 263 3.03 -9.37 -9.58
C TYR A 263 2.94 -7.91 -10.00
N THR A 264 4.07 -7.36 -10.42
CA THR A 264 4.17 -6.03 -11.04
C THR A 264 4.54 -6.17 -12.51
N SER A 265 4.14 -5.20 -13.33
CA SER A 265 4.63 -5.13 -14.71
C SER A 265 6.16 -5.05 -14.73
N GLY A 266 6.78 -5.88 -15.56
CA GLY A 266 8.21 -5.82 -15.82
C GLY A 266 8.52 -4.90 -17.01
N THR A 267 9.71 -4.31 -17.02
CA THR A 267 10.25 -3.55 -18.16
C THR A 267 10.36 -4.39 -19.44
N THR A 268 10.42 -5.71 -19.32
CA THR A 268 10.46 -6.67 -20.43
C THR A 268 9.07 -7.18 -20.82
N GLY A 269 7.99 -6.57 -20.31
CA GLY A 269 6.61 -7.05 -20.47
C GLY A 269 6.21 -8.22 -19.58
N MET A 270 7.17 -9.00 -19.07
CA MET A 270 6.91 -10.16 -18.23
C MET A 270 6.67 -9.76 -16.75
N PRO A 271 5.61 -10.29 -16.09
CA PRO A 271 5.32 -9.96 -14.70
C PRO A 271 6.40 -10.40 -13.72
N LYS A 272 6.77 -9.54 -12.77
CA LYS A 272 7.77 -9.83 -11.73
C LYS A 272 7.10 -10.07 -10.38
N ALA A 273 7.42 -11.18 -9.72
CA ALA A 273 6.90 -11.52 -8.39
C ALA A 273 7.56 -10.67 -7.30
N ALA A 274 6.89 -9.60 -6.84
CA ALA A 274 7.33 -8.82 -5.69
C ALA A 274 7.07 -9.60 -4.40
N VAL A 275 8.06 -9.65 -3.51
CA VAL A 275 7.99 -10.42 -2.28
C VAL A 275 7.33 -9.56 -1.18
N ILE A 276 6.19 -10.01 -0.66
CA ILE A 276 5.52 -9.36 0.46
C ILE A 276 5.69 -10.21 1.71
N THR A 277 6.38 -9.67 2.72
CA THR A 277 6.53 -10.29 4.03
C THR A 277 5.37 -9.94 4.96
N ASN A 278 5.26 -10.67 6.08
CA ASN A 278 4.33 -10.32 7.15
C ASN A 278 4.52 -8.87 7.65
N SER A 279 5.76 -8.43 7.90
CA SER A 279 6.04 -7.06 8.34
C SER A 279 5.58 -6.00 7.33
N ARG A 280 5.76 -6.27 6.04
CA ARG A 280 5.36 -5.36 4.96
C ARG A 280 3.84 -5.25 4.85
N PHE A 281 3.15 -6.39 4.88
CA PHE A 281 1.68 -6.40 4.87
C PHE A 281 1.11 -5.66 6.08
N ILE A 282 1.66 -5.91 7.27
CA ILE A 282 1.29 -5.23 8.50
C ILE A 282 1.47 -3.71 8.37
N MET A 283 2.65 -3.26 7.90
CA MET A 283 2.95 -1.85 7.73
C MET A 283 1.97 -1.16 6.77
N MET A 284 1.69 -1.77 5.62
CA MET A 284 0.80 -1.16 4.62
C MET A 284 -0.66 -1.17 5.08
N GLY A 285 -1.13 -2.29 5.64
CA GLY A 285 -2.51 -2.40 6.12
C GLY A 285 -2.82 -1.47 7.29
N THR A 286 -1.93 -1.41 8.29
CA THR A 286 -2.11 -0.49 9.44
C THR A 286 -1.79 0.96 9.08
N GLY A 287 -0.91 1.20 8.10
CA GLY A 287 -0.54 2.53 7.66
C GLY A 287 -1.74 3.37 7.23
N CYS A 288 -2.58 2.83 6.34
CA CYS A 288 -3.81 3.52 5.93
C CYS A 288 -4.80 3.69 7.09
N TYR A 289 -4.99 2.66 7.93
CA TYR A 289 -5.87 2.75 9.09
C TYR A 289 -5.52 3.92 10.02
N TYR A 290 -4.27 4.00 10.46
CA TYR A 290 -3.84 5.02 11.42
C TYR A 290 -3.66 6.40 10.78
N MET A 291 -3.01 6.48 9.61
CA MET A 291 -2.69 7.77 8.99
C MET A 291 -3.94 8.48 8.44
N LEU A 292 -4.91 7.72 7.94
CA LEU A 292 -6.19 8.27 7.45
C LEU A 292 -7.24 8.41 8.57
N SER A 293 -6.91 8.01 9.81
CA SER A 293 -7.85 7.99 10.92
C SER A 293 -9.16 7.28 10.55
N LEU A 294 -9.03 6.08 9.98
CA LEU A 294 -10.19 5.22 9.76
C LEU A 294 -10.82 4.85 11.10
N ARG A 295 -12.15 4.73 11.10
CA ARG A 295 -12.97 4.48 12.28
C ARG A 295 -13.35 3.01 12.33
N GLU A 296 -13.60 2.51 13.54
CA GLU A 296 -13.96 1.10 13.71
C GLU A 296 -15.28 0.74 13.03
N ASP A 297 -16.20 1.69 12.87
CA ASP A 297 -17.48 1.53 12.19
C ASP A 297 -17.44 1.81 10.68
N ASP A 298 -16.27 2.15 10.11
CA ASP A 298 -16.16 2.38 8.68
C ASP A 298 -16.36 1.09 7.87
N ILE A 299 -17.11 1.23 6.78
CA ILE A 299 -17.27 0.20 5.74
C ILE A 299 -16.55 0.70 4.49
N ILE A 300 -15.48 -0.01 4.11
CA ILE A 300 -14.63 0.31 2.96
C ILE A 300 -15.23 -0.31 1.70
N TYR A 301 -15.64 0.50 0.73
CA TYR A 301 -15.89 0.02 -0.62
C TYR A 301 -14.55 -0.24 -1.33
N ASN A 302 -14.29 -1.49 -1.67
CA ASN A 302 -13.07 -1.92 -2.36
C ASN A 302 -13.44 -2.61 -3.69
N PRO A 303 -13.53 -1.85 -4.79
CA PRO A 303 -13.84 -2.39 -6.12
C PRO A 303 -12.59 -2.91 -6.85
N LEU A 304 -11.43 -2.98 -6.18
CA LEU A 304 -10.15 -3.31 -6.79
C LEU A 304 -9.89 -4.82 -6.74
N PRO A 305 -9.15 -5.37 -7.74
CA PRO A 305 -8.77 -6.78 -7.72
C PRO A 305 -7.91 -7.14 -6.50
N LEU A 306 -8.27 -8.23 -5.81
CA LEU A 306 -7.56 -8.66 -4.59
C LEU A 306 -6.19 -9.30 -4.85
N TYR A 307 -5.84 -9.60 -6.10
CA TYR A 307 -4.49 -10.03 -6.46
C TYR A 307 -3.49 -8.87 -6.58
N HIS A 308 -3.97 -7.61 -6.60
CA HIS A 308 -3.13 -6.42 -6.61
C HIS A 308 -2.94 -5.85 -5.20
N SER A 309 -1.81 -5.18 -4.96
CA SER A 309 -1.47 -4.57 -3.68
C SER A 309 -2.51 -3.54 -3.20
N ALA A 310 -3.07 -2.76 -4.12
CA ALA A 310 -4.13 -1.80 -3.78
C ALA A 310 -5.35 -2.51 -3.17
N GLY A 311 -5.95 -3.48 -3.86
CA GLY A 311 -7.13 -4.19 -3.35
C GLY A 311 -6.82 -5.16 -2.22
N GLY A 312 -5.85 -6.06 -2.43
CA GLY A 312 -5.58 -7.21 -1.57
C GLY A 312 -4.71 -6.94 -0.34
N MET A 313 -3.97 -5.84 -0.31
CA MET A 313 -3.13 -5.48 0.84
C MET A 313 -3.55 -4.17 1.48
N VAL A 314 -3.76 -3.11 0.71
CA VAL A 314 -4.22 -1.84 1.29
C VAL A 314 -5.70 -1.92 1.68
N GLY A 315 -6.57 -2.34 0.75
CA GLY A 315 -8.01 -2.44 1.01
C GLY A 315 -8.35 -3.49 2.06
N MET A 316 -7.72 -4.67 1.99
CA MET A 316 -7.95 -5.76 2.95
C MET A 316 -7.14 -5.64 4.24
N GLY A 317 -6.03 -4.92 4.25
CA GLY A 317 -5.15 -4.83 5.42
C GLY A 317 -5.86 -4.24 6.65
N SER A 318 -6.64 -3.18 6.47
CA SER A 318 -7.44 -2.58 7.55
C SER A 318 -8.53 -3.52 8.09
N VAL A 319 -9.10 -4.37 7.23
CA VAL A 319 -10.09 -5.39 7.62
C VAL A 319 -9.43 -6.43 8.51
N LEU A 320 -8.35 -7.04 8.01
CA LEU A 320 -7.73 -8.20 8.65
C LEU A 320 -6.93 -7.83 9.91
N LEU A 321 -6.34 -6.64 9.95
CA LEU A 321 -5.43 -6.22 11.03
C LEU A 321 -6.11 -5.28 12.05
N CYS A 322 -7.16 -4.57 11.64
CA CYS A 322 -7.79 -3.55 12.48
C CYS A 322 -9.28 -3.80 12.72
N GLY A 323 -9.87 -4.81 12.08
CA GLY A 323 -11.24 -5.23 12.35
C GLY A 323 -12.31 -4.42 11.62
N LEU A 324 -11.98 -3.79 10.49
CA LEU A 324 -12.94 -3.05 9.66
C LEU A 324 -13.81 -3.98 8.80
N THR A 325 -14.81 -3.42 8.12
CA THR A 325 -15.63 -4.14 7.13
C THR A 325 -15.26 -3.69 5.72
N ALA A 326 -15.18 -4.62 4.77
CA ALA A 326 -15.05 -4.29 3.34
C ALA A 326 -16.24 -4.79 2.52
N ALA A 327 -16.77 -3.91 1.68
CA ALA A 327 -17.69 -4.24 0.60
C ALA A 327 -16.90 -4.42 -0.70
N LEU A 328 -16.94 -5.64 -1.23
CA LEU A 328 -16.16 -6.07 -2.39
C LEU A 328 -17.03 -6.09 -3.65
N ARG A 329 -16.36 -6.11 -4.80
CA ARG A 329 -17.00 -6.32 -6.10
C ARG A 329 -16.15 -7.25 -6.96
N LYS A 330 -16.77 -8.25 -7.60
CA LYS A 330 -16.08 -9.19 -8.52
C LYS A 330 -15.36 -8.46 -9.66
N LYS A 331 -16.01 -7.46 -10.26
CA LYS A 331 -15.47 -6.62 -11.34
C LYS A 331 -15.92 -5.17 -11.19
N PHE A 332 -14.98 -4.23 -11.33
CA PHE A 332 -15.26 -2.79 -11.30
C PHE A 332 -16.42 -2.38 -12.24
N SER A 333 -17.25 -1.43 -11.78
CA SER A 333 -18.35 -0.84 -12.56
C SER A 333 -18.50 0.63 -12.23
N ALA A 334 -18.15 1.50 -13.18
CA ALA A 334 -18.24 2.95 -12.99
C ALA A 334 -19.67 3.42 -12.62
N SER A 335 -20.68 2.89 -13.33
CA SER A 335 -22.09 3.25 -13.13
C SER A 335 -22.71 2.73 -11.82
N ASN A 336 -22.05 1.78 -11.15
CA ASN A 336 -22.52 1.18 -9.89
C ASN A 336 -21.65 1.56 -8.70
N PHE A 337 -20.62 2.40 -8.88
CA PHE A 337 -19.70 2.75 -7.80
C PHE A 337 -20.43 3.32 -6.58
N PHE A 338 -21.21 4.38 -6.76
CA PHE A 338 -22.00 4.98 -5.68
C PHE A 338 -23.31 4.25 -5.34
N PRO A 339 -24.04 3.65 -6.31
CA PRO A 339 -25.13 2.73 -6.00
C PRO A 339 -24.71 1.58 -5.05
N ASP A 340 -23.54 0.99 -5.25
CA ASP A 340 -22.99 -0.02 -4.34
C ASP A 340 -22.68 0.58 -2.96
N CYS A 341 -22.07 1.77 -2.93
CA CYS A 341 -21.81 2.47 -1.67
C CYS A 341 -23.11 2.72 -0.87
N ILE A 342 -24.22 3.00 -1.55
CA ILE A 342 -25.54 3.11 -0.92
C ILE A 342 -26.02 1.73 -0.45
N LYS A 343 -26.03 0.72 -1.34
CA LYS A 343 -26.49 -0.65 -1.04
C LYS A 343 -25.80 -1.23 0.19
N TYR A 344 -24.49 -1.02 0.31
CA TYR A 344 -23.67 -1.61 1.37
C TYR A 344 -23.39 -0.66 2.54
N ASN A 345 -23.97 0.55 2.54
CA ASN A 345 -23.74 1.59 3.55
C ASN A 345 -22.25 1.98 3.72
N CYS A 346 -21.49 2.03 2.62
CA CYS A 346 -20.08 2.38 2.64
C CYS A 346 -19.87 3.82 3.12
N THR A 347 -18.87 4.01 4.00
CA THR A 347 -18.45 5.32 4.53
C THR A 347 -17.11 5.75 3.97
N VAL A 348 -16.32 4.82 3.47
CA VAL A 348 -15.02 5.07 2.85
C VAL A 348 -14.94 4.28 1.55
N ALA A 349 -14.27 4.81 0.52
CA ALA A 349 -14.03 4.06 -0.71
C ALA A 349 -12.57 4.12 -1.13
N GLN A 350 -12.06 2.98 -1.61
CA GLN A 350 -10.73 2.92 -2.19
C GLN A 350 -10.79 3.20 -3.69
N TYR A 351 -9.78 3.90 -4.23
CA TYR A 351 -9.67 4.16 -5.66
C TYR A 351 -8.26 3.98 -6.20
N ILE A 352 -8.18 3.92 -7.53
CA ILE A 352 -6.99 4.25 -8.33
C ILE A 352 -7.38 5.36 -9.30
N GLY A 353 -6.45 6.22 -9.70
CA GLY A 353 -6.76 7.44 -10.46
C GLY A 353 -7.67 7.25 -11.66
N GLU A 354 -7.47 6.16 -12.40
CA GLU A 354 -8.24 5.89 -13.62
C GLU A 354 -9.70 5.48 -13.34
N ILE A 355 -9.97 4.86 -12.18
CA ILE A 355 -11.34 4.60 -11.72
C ILE A 355 -12.10 5.92 -11.52
N CYS A 356 -11.46 6.92 -10.90
CA CYS A 356 -12.10 8.21 -10.68
C CYS A 356 -12.48 8.89 -12.00
N ARG A 357 -11.63 8.76 -13.04
CA ARG A 357 -11.96 9.25 -14.39
C ARG A 357 -13.17 8.51 -14.96
N PHE A 358 -13.19 7.18 -14.92
CA PHE A 358 -14.33 6.41 -15.44
C PHE A 358 -15.64 6.75 -14.71
N VAL A 359 -15.61 6.85 -13.39
CA VAL A 359 -16.78 7.23 -12.57
C VAL A 359 -17.24 8.64 -12.91
N LEU A 360 -16.32 9.61 -13.05
CA LEU A 360 -16.64 10.98 -13.44
C LEU A 360 -17.26 11.10 -14.83
N THR A 361 -16.95 10.18 -15.75
CA THR A 361 -17.52 10.18 -17.11
C THR A 361 -18.93 9.58 -17.18
N THR A 362 -19.44 8.98 -16.10
CA THR A 362 -20.82 8.47 -16.08
C THR A 362 -21.83 9.61 -16.10
N PRO A 363 -23.04 9.43 -16.68
CA PRO A 363 -24.10 10.44 -16.61
C PRO A 363 -24.45 10.80 -15.16
N PRO A 364 -24.71 12.08 -14.84
CA PRO A 364 -25.16 12.50 -13.51
C PRO A 364 -26.40 11.74 -13.03
N ARG A 365 -26.41 11.36 -11.75
CA ARG A 365 -27.52 10.63 -11.11
C ARG A 365 -27.76 11.15 -9.70
N PRO A 366 -28.99 11.03 -9.15
CA PRO A 366 -29.25 11.36 -7.75
C PRO A 366 -28.33 10.62 -6.77
N THR A 367 -27.94 9.38 -7.10
CA THR A 367 -27.03 8.56 -6.28
C THR A 367 -25.63 9.16 -6.11
N ASP A 368 -25.24 10.12 -6.94
CA ASP A 368 -23.92 10.75 -6.90
C ASP A 368 -23.65 11.44 -5.55
N GLY A 369 -24.68 11.93 -4.84
CA GLY A 369 -24.53 12.58 -3.53
C GLY A 369 -25.30 11.93 -2.38
N GLN A 370 -26.09 10.87 -2.63
CA GLN A 370 -26.96 10.23 -1.63
C GLN A 370 -26.25 9.18 -0.75
N HIS A 371 -24.99 8.88 -1.03
CA HIS A 371 -24.20 7.92 -0.27
C HIS A 371 -23.64 8.52 1.03
N LYS A 372 -23.10 7.66 1.90
CA LYS A 372 -22.46 8.06 3.17
C LYS A 372 -20.94 8.20 3.08
N VAL A 373 -20.35 8.05 1.89
CA VAL A 373 -18.90 8.12 1.70
C VAL A 373 -18.37 9.50 2.08
N ARG A 374 -17.62 9.55 3.20
CA ARG A 374 -16.97 10.76 3.72
C ARG A 374 -15.55 10.93 3.20
N MET A 375 -14.92 9.82 2.81
CA MET A 375 -13.52 9.81 2.43
C MET A 375 -13.29 8.83 1.28
N MET A 376 -12.49 9.23 0.33
CA MET A 376 -11.89 8.33 -0.65
C MET A 376 -10.38 8.31 -0.49
N PHE A 377 -9.76 7.15 -0.55
CA PHE A 377 -8.31 7.02 -0.49
C PHE A 377 -7.75 6.13 -1.58
N GLY A 378 -6.58 6.48 -2.10
CA GLY A 378 -6.05 5.81 -3.27
C GLY A 378 -4.77 6.42 -3.77
N ASN A 379 -4.44 6.12 -5.01
CA ASN A 379 -3.25 6.63 -5.67
C ASN A 379 -3.55 7.10 -7.10
N GLY A 380 -2.98 8.24 -7.48
CA GLY A 380 -2.93 8.74 -8.85
C GLY A 380 -4.14 9.55 -9.33
N LEU A 381 -4.93 10.15 -8.44
CA LEU A 381 -5.99 11.07 -8.86
C LEU A 381 -5.38 12.29 -9.56
N ARG A 382 -5.76 12.48 -10.82
CA ARG A 382 -5.22 13.57 -11.64
C ARG A 382 -5.71 14.92 -11.10
N PRO A 383 -4.82 15.91 -10.91
CA PRO A 383 -5.21 17.24 -10.41
C PRO A 383 -6.33 17.91 -11.21
N GLN A 384 -6.36 17.66 -12.53
CA GLN A 384 -7.33 18.24 -13.46
C GLN A 384 -8.77 17.81 -13.20
N ILE A 385 -8.98 16.62 -12.62
CA ILE A 385 -10.32 16.10 -12.35
C ILE A 385 -10.68 16.12 -10.85
N TRP A 386 -9.70 16.37 -9.98
CA TRP A 386 -9.86 16.23 -8.52
C TRP A 386 -11.02 17.07 -7.98
N THR A 387 -11.01 18.39 -8.24
CA THR A 387 -12.04 19.30 -7.71
C THR A 387 -13.42 18.97 -8.25
N GLN A 388 -13.52 18.66 -9.55
CA GLN A 388 -14.77 18.29 -10.18
C GLN A 388 -15.31 16.98 -9.59
N PHE A 389 -14.45 15.99 -9.38
CA PHE A 389 -14.80 14.71 -8.79
C PHE A 389 -15.30 14.88 -7.35
N ALA A 390 -14.53 15.56 -6.50
CA ALA A 390 -14.88 15.80 -5.10
C ALA A 390 -16.21 16.54 -4.97
N SER A 391 -16.42 17.58 -5.79
CA SER A 391 -17.65 18.37 -5.78
C SER A 391 -18.86 17.58 -6.29
N ARG A 392 -18.73 16.85 -7.40
CA ARG A 392 -19.87 16.10 -7.99
C ARG A 392 -20.36 15.02 -7.03
N PHE A 393 -19.43 14.30 -6.41
CA PHE A 393 -19.74 13.15 -5.57
C PHE A 393 -19.74 13.46 -4.07
N ASN A 394 -19.78 14.74 -3.71
CA ASN A 394 -19.86 15.19 -2.32
C ASN A 394 -18.83 14.53 -1.38
N ILE A 395 -17.57 14.41 -1.83
CA ILE A 395 -16.48 13.78 -1.07
C ILE A 395 -15.70 14.87 -0.34
N SER A 396 -15.82 14.91 0.98
CA SER A 396 -15.15 15.93 1.81
C SER A 396 -13.64 15.71 1.95
N GLN A 397 -13.18 14.46 1.79
CA GLN A 397 -11.77 14.12 1.86
C GLN A 397 -11.35 13.14 0.77
N ILE A 398 -10.36 13.54 -0.03
CA ILE A 398 -9.63 12.67 -0.93
C ILE A 398 -8.20 12.58 -0.40
N ALA A 399 -7.83 11.40 0.06
CA ALA A 399 -6.48 11.11 0.53
C ALA A 399 -5.70 10.36 -0.54
N GLU A 400 -4.50 10.86 -0.83
CA GLU A 400 -3.56 10.20 -1.74
C GLU A 400 -2.48 9.49 -0.91
N PHE A 401 -2.05 8.33 -1.38
CA PHE A 401 -0.79 7.75 -0.95
C PHE A 401 0.08 7.42 -2.15
N TYR A 402 1.38 7.57 -1.96
CA TYR A 402 2.40 7.15 -2.91
C TYR A 402 3.16 5.96 -2.33
N GLY A 403 3.41 4.95 -3.16
CA GLY A 403 4.24 3.80 -2.83
C GLY A 403 4.30 2.81 -3.99
N SER A 404 5.24 1.86 -3.92
CA SER A 404 5.33 0.75 -4.86
C SER A 404 5.16 -0.60 -4.14
N THR A 405 4.77 -1.62 -4.90
CA THR A 405 4.50 -2.95 -4.34
C THR A 405 5.75 -3.57 -3.70
N GLU A 406 6.94 -3.34 -4.27
CA GLU A 406 8.23 -3.87 -3.83
C GLU A 406 9.01 -2.94 -2.88
N GLY A 407 8.76 -1.62 -2.93
CA GLY A 407 9.62 -0.59 -2.35
C GLY A 407 9.30 -0.19 -0.93
N ASN A 408 10.27 0.36 -0.19
CA ASN A 408 10.07 0.79 1.21
C ASN A 408 9.73 2.29 1.35
N SER A 409 9.50 2.98 0.23
CA SER A 409 9.30 4.43 0.19
C SER A 409 7.83 4.76 0.05
N ASN A 410 7.25 5.43 1.05
CA ASN A 410 5.84 5.78 1.07
C ASN A 410 5.63 7.24 1.48
N LEU A 411 4.61 7.87 0.92
CA LEU A 411 4.12 9.19 1.31
C LEU A 411 2.59 9.14 1.42
N MET A 412 2.02 10.04 2.22
CA MET A 412 0.56 10.21 2.30
C MET A 412 0.20 11.69 2.31
N ASN A 413 -0.84 12.04 1.55
CA ASN A 413 -1.50 13.32 1.55
C ASN A 413 -2.80 13.17 2.36
N LEU A 414 -2.87 13.87 3.48
CA LEU A 414 -3.92 13.69 4.48
C LEU A 414 -4.90 14.87 4.54
N ASP A 415 -4.61 15.97 3.83
CA ASP A 415 -5.26 17.27 4.03
C ASP A 415 -5.85 17.87 2.75
N ASN A 416 -6.15 17.03 1.75
CA ASN A 416 -6.71 17.43 0.45
C ASN A 416 -5.83 18.38 -0.37
N THR A 417 -4.51 18.42 -0.13
CA THR A 417 -3.64 19.27 -0.94
C THR A 417 -3.65 18.81 -2.39
N LEU A 418 -4.27 19.59 -3.26
CA LEU A 418 -4.55 19.20 -4.64
C LEU A 418 -3.28 18.79 -5.39
N GLY A 419 -3.29 17.57 -5.92
CA GLY A 419 -2.21 17.00 -6.72
C GLY A 419 -0.98 16.53 -5.93
N ALA A 420 -0.91 16.79 -4.62
CA ALA A 420 0.16 16.23 -3.80
C ALA A 420 -0.09 14.73 -3.58
N VAL A 421 0.96 13.92 -3.75
CA VAL A 421 0.93 12.47 -3.48
C VAL A 421 1.36 12.15 -2.05
N GLY A 422 1.83 13.17 -1.33
CA GLY A 422 2.03 13.17 0.11
C GLY A 422 3.04 14.21 0.53
N PHE A 423 3.53 14.13 1.77
CA PHE A 423 4.44 15.13 2.29
C PHE A 423 5.49 14.57 3.25
N VAL A 424 6.56 15.33 3.42
CA VAL A 424 7.53 15.21 4.52
C VAL A 424 7.59 16.56 5.22
N PRO A 425 7.41 16.65 6.55
CA PRO A 425 7.51 17.92 7.25
C PRO A 425 8.80 18.66 6.88
N ALA A 426 8.69 19.96 6.60
CA ALA A 426 9.81 20.73 6.05
C ALA A 426 11.07 20.60 6.93
N PHE A 427 10.91 20.74 8.24
CA PHE A 427 11.99 20.61 9.23
C PHE A 427 12.60 19.20 9.30
N ALA A 428 11.88 18.16 8.88
CA ALA A 428 12.28 16.76 8.96
C ALA A 428 12.88 16.18 7.66
N ARG A 429 12.98 16.96 6.58
CA ARG A 429 13.43 16.49 5.25
C ARG A 429 14.75 15.71 5.24
N LYS A 430 15.68 16.03 6.14
CA LYS A 430 16.99 15.36 6.23
C LYS A 430 16.95 14.08 7.08
N LEU A 431 15.99 13.97 8.00
CA LEU A 431 15.87 12.87 8.95
C LEU A 431 14.93 11.77 8.45
N TYR A 432 13.93 12.16 7.66
CA TYR A 432 12.95 11.23 7.13
C TYR A 432 13.60 10.24 6.16
N PRO A 433 13.21 8.95 6.15
CA PRO A 433 13.90 7.92 5.37
C PRO A 433 13.69 8.02 3.87
N VAL A 434 12.88 8.96 3.37
CA VAL A 434 12.68 9.19 1.92
C VAL A 434 13.13 10.59 1.51
N THR A 435 13.57 10.73 0.27
CA THR A 435 13.98 12.03 -0.30
C THR A 435 14.02 12.00 -1.84
N LEU A 436 14.37 13.14 -2.46
CA LEU A 436 14.62 13.26 -3.89
C LEU A 436 16.11 13.43 -4.14
N VAL A 437 16.63 12.65 -5.09
CA VAL A 437 17.98 12.83 -5.65
C VAL A 437 17.87 13.38 -7.06
N ARG A 438 18.70 14.38 -7.38
CA ARG A 438 18.70 15.02 -8.69
C ARG A 438 18.96 13.98 -9.76
N CYS A 439 18.26 14.10 -10.87
CA CYS A 439 18.42 13.25 -12.02
C CYS A 439 18.42 14.08 -13.30
N ASP A 440 18.97 13.50 -14.35
CA ASP A 440 18.70 13.94 -15.69
C ASP A 440 17.23 13.62 -16.03
N GLU A 441 16.47 14.61 -16.49
CA GLU A 441 15.03 14.46 -16.70
C GLU A 441 14.71 13.62 -17.95
N GLU A 442 15.66 13.46 -18.87
CA GLU A 442 15.44 12.69 -20.09
C GLU A 442 15.71 11.21 -19.90
N THR A 443 16.83 10.89 -19.26
CA THR A 443 17.32 9.53 -19.05
C THR A 443 16.84 8.96 -17.71
N GLY A 444 16.53 9.82 -16.74
CA GLY A 444 16.23 9.42 -15.36
C GLY A 444 17.46 9.02 -14.54
N GLU A 445 18.67 9.17 -15.09
CA GLU A 445 19.91 8.82 -14.40
C GLU A 445 20.22 9.80 -13.26
N VAL A 446 20.70 9.28 -12.13
CA VAL A 446 20.99 10.12 -10.95
C VAL A 446 22.28 10.92 -11.14
N ILE A 447 22.22 12.21 -10.82
CA ILE A 447 23.37 13.12 -10.92
C ILE A 447 24.21 13.01 -9.63
N ARG A 448 25.52 12.83 -9.81
CA ARG A 448 26.50 12.68 -8.73
C ARG A 448 27.49 13.84 -8.70
N ASN A 449 28.04 14.14 -7.53
CA ASN A 449 29.12 15.12 -7.34
C ASN A 449 30.50 14.49 -7.62
N ASP A 450 31.57 15.27 -7.45
CA ASP A 450 32.95 14.84 -7.68
C ASP A 450 33.40 13.67 -6.77
N ASP A 451 32.78 13.52 -5.59
CA ASP A 451 33.01 12.38 -4.69
C ASP A 451 32.26 11.10 -5.13
N GLY A 452 31.49 11.18 -6.21
CA GLY A 452 30.62 10.12 -6.72
C GLY A 452 29.38 9.88 -5.87
N LEU A 453 28.93 10.85 -5.07
CA LEU A 453 27.72 10.80 -4.25
C LEU A 453 26.54 11.51 -4.94
N CYS A 454 25.32 11.03 -4.75
CA CYS A 454 24.12 11.65 -5.32
C CYS A 454 23.85 13.04 -4.72
N ILE A 455 23.34 13.95 -5.54
CA ILE A 455 23.00 15.32 -5.13
C ILE A 455 21.52 15.38 -4.71
N ARG A 456 21.22 15.93 -3.53
CA ARG A 456 19.83 16.10 -3.07
C ARG A 456 19.13 17.26 -3.81
N CYS A 457 17.87 17.09 -4.16
CA CYS A 457 17.08 18.17 -4.78
C CYS A 457 16.75 19.30 -3.80
N LYS A 458 16.72 20.52 -4.32
CA LYS A 458 16.07 21.67 -3.69
C LYS A 458 14.56 21.69 -4.00
N PRO A 459 13.76 22.46 -3.25
CA PRO A 459 12.36 22.69 -3.58
C PRO A 459 12.19 23.15 -5.03
N GLY A 460 11.24 22.55 -5.76
CA GLY A 460 10.99 22.81 -7.17
C GLY A 460 11.87 22.03 -8.15
N GLU A 461 12.99 21.45 -7.70
CA GLU A 461 13.83 20.62 -8.55
C GLU A 461 13.22 19.21 -8.70
N PRO A 462 13.12 18.68 -9.92
CA PRO A 462 12.75 17.30 -10.14
C PRO A 462 13.87 16.36 -9.70
N GLY A 463 13.47 15.20 -9.19
CA GLY A 463 14.41 14.16 -8.82
C GLY A 463 13.75 12.81 -8.65
N VAL A 464 14.58 11.78 -8.74
CA VAL A 464 14.17 10.41 -8.48
C VAL A 464 13.84 10.26 -7.00
N PHE A 465 12.67 9.70 -6.72
CA PHE A 465 12.25 9.43 -5.36
C PHE A 465 12.91 8.17 -4.82
N VAL A 466 13.58 8.31 -3.67
CA VAL A 466 14.38 7.25 -3.07
C VAL A 466 14.08 7.07 -1.59
N GLY A 467 14.21 5.84 -1.10
CA GLY A 467 14.05 5.51 0.32
C GLY A 467 15.22 4.74 0.88
N LYS A 468 15.70 5.13 2.05
CA LYS A 468 16.84 4.52 2.71
C LYS A 468 16.55 3.06 3.05
N ILE A 469 17.45 2.15 2.66
CA ILE A 469 17.35 0.73 2.98
C ILE A 469 18.08 0.48 4.30
N ASN A 470 17.36 -0.06 5.29
CA ASN A 470 17.95 -0.52 6.54
C ASN A 470 17.70 -2.02 6.72
N LEU A 471 18.73 -2.83 6.49
CA LEU A 471 18.65 -4.29 6.57
C LEU A 471 18.39 -4.82 8.00
N LYS A 472 18.71 -4.02 9.03
CA LYS A 472 18.52 -4.41 10.43
C LYS A 472 17.05 -4.30 10.86
N ASN A 473 16.30 -3.37 10.28
CA ASN A 473 14.91 -3.11 10.65
C ASN A 473 13.96 -3.75 9.61
N ALA A 474 13.10 -4.67 10.05
CA ALA A 474 12.20 -5.41 9.17
C ALA A 474 11.22 -4.49 8.40
N LEU A 475 10.83 -3.34 8.97
CA LEU A 475 9.87 -2.39 8.38
C LEU A 475 10.51 -1.48 7.32
N SER A 476 11.81 -1.19 7.43
CA SER A 476 12.55 -0.35 6.47
C SER A 476 13.49 -1.15 5.56
N SER A 477 13.44 -2.48 5.65
CA SER A 477 14.16 -3.38 4.74
C SER A 477 13.51 -3.37 3.34
N PHE A 478 14.34 -3.54 2.32
CA PHE A 478 13.90 -3.77 0.94
C PHE A 478 14.14 -5.24 0.59
N VAL A 479 13.06 -6.01 0.45
CA VAL A 479 13.13 -7.44 0.12
C VAL A 479 13.21 -7.66 -1.39
N GLY A 480 12.57 -6.78 -2.17
CA GLY A 480 12.57 -6.79 -3.62
C GLY A 480 11.70 -7.87 -4.24
N TYR A 481 12.17 -8.41 -5.35
CA TYR A 481 11.51 -9.44 -6.15
C TYR A 481 12.08 -10.84 -5.85
N ALA A 482 11.33 -11.87 -6.26
CA ALA A 482 11.84 -13.24 -6.30
C ALA A 482 13.11 -13.32 -7.16
N ASP A 483 13.14 -12.60 -8.29
CA ASP A 483 14.34 -12.36 -9.09
C ASP A 483 15.27 -11.35 -8.40
N LYS A 484 16.45 -11.84 -7.98
CA LYS A 484 17.48 -11.02 -7.34
C LYS A 484 18.12 -10.01 -8.28
N LYS A 485 18.23 -10.31 -9.58
CA LYS A 485 18.75 -9.34 -10.56
C LYS A 485 17.79 -8.17 -10.72
N ALA A 486 16.48 -8.42 -10.78
CA ALA A 486 15.47 -7.37 -10.79
C ALA A 486 15.51 -6.50 -9.52
N SER A 487 15.84 -7.11 -8.37
CA SER A 487 15.95 -6.40 -7.09
C SER A 487 17.19 -5.48 -7.05
N GLU A 488 18.35 -5.96 -7.50
CA GLU A 488 19.58 -5.16 -7.48
C GLU A 488 19.47 -3.92 -8.37
N LYS A 489 18.77 -4.00 -9.51
CA LYS A 489 18.47 -2.85 -10.37
C LYS A 489 17.68 -1.73 -9.67
N LYS A 490 17.03 -2.03 -8.54
CA LYS A 490 16.27 -1.07 -7.73
C LYS A 490 17.07 -0.52 -6.56
N VAL A 491 18.36 -0.86 -6.43
CA VAL A 491 19.22 -0.38 -5.34
C VAL A 491 20.22 0.63 -5.87
N LEU A 492 20.16 1.85 -5.32
CA LEU A 492 21.21 2.86 -5.46
C LEU A 492 22.18 2.75 -4.30
N ARG A 493 23.47 2.79 -4.61
CA ARG A 493 24.58 2.77 -3.64
C ARG A 493 25.30 4.11 -3.64
N ASP A 494 25.96 4.40 -2.54
CA ASP A 494 26.78 5.61 -2.37
C ASP A 494 25.97 6.88 -2.66
N VAL A 495 24.81 7.01 -2.02
CA VAL A 495 23.85 8.09 -2.26
C VAL A 495 24.26 9.35 -1.53
N PHE A 496 24.35 9.34 -0.20
CA PHE A 496 24.81 10.51 0.57
C PHE A 496 26.07 10.24 1.38
N THR A 497 26.36 8.96 1.63
CA THR A 497 27.58 8.50 2.29
C THR A 497 28.03 7.20 1.63
N LYS A 498 29.34 6.98 1.52
CA LYS A 498 29.87 5.74 0.96
C LYS A 498 29.35 4.52 1.74
N GLY A 499 28.84 3.52 1.03
CA GLY A 499 28.27 2.30 1.57
C GLY A 499 26.79 2.37 1.96
N ASP A 500 26.14 3.54 1.91
CA ASP A 500 24.69 3.59 2.10
C ASP A 500 23.94 2.99 0.89
N MET A 501 22.69 2.58 1.14
CA MET A 501 21.83 1.96 0.14
C MET A 501 20.44 2.58 0.20
N TYR A 502 19.90 2.88 -0.98
CA TYR A 502 18.56 3.40 -1.14
C TYR A 502 17.80 2.61 -2.20
N PHE A 503 16.52 2.38 -1.93
CA PHE A 503 15.57 1.90 -2.91
C PHE A 503 15.30 3.03 -3.91
N ASN A 504 15.44 2.74 -5.20
CA ASN A 504 15.08 3.60 -6.31
C ASN A 504 13.65 3.27 -6.75
N SER A 505 12.70 4.19 -6.57
CA SER A 505 11.32 3.96 -7.01
C SER A 505 11.23 3.84 -8.54
N GLY A 506 12.09 4.57 -9.25
CA GLY A 506 11.99 4.79 -10.69
C GLY A 506 10.96 5.86 -11.06
N ASP A 507 10.51 6.69 -10.11
CA ASP A 507 9.60 7.81 -10.38
C ASP A 507 10.29 9.14 -10.08
N ILE A 508 10.05 10.12 -10.95
CA ILE A 508 10.50 11.51 -10.82
C ILE A 508 9.39 12.29 -10.14
N LEU A 509 9.71 12.87 -8.98
CA LEU A 509 8.81 13.72 -8.20
C LEU A 509 9.43 15.11 -8.05
N VAL A 510 8.58 16.08 -7.71
CA VAL A 510 9.01 17.43 -7.30
C VAL A 510 8.47 17.70 -5.90
N ALA A 511 9.30 18.27 -5.02
CA ALA A 511 8.88 18.68 -3.70
C ALA A 511 8.78 20.21 -3.61
N ASP A 512 7.79 20.73 -2.90
CA ASP A 512 7.61 22.15 -2.66
C ASP A 512 8.22 22.61 -1.32
N LEU A 513 8.16 23.92 -1.03
CA LEU A 513 8.68 24.49 0.21
C LEU A 513 7.96 24.03 1.48
N PHE A 514 6.69 23.65 1.39
CA PHE A 514 5.90 23.13 2.50
C PHE A 514 6.08 21.62 2.70
N GLY A 515 6.89 21.00 1.84
CA GLY A 515 7.26 19.59 1.93
C GLY A 515 6.25 18.66 1.29
N TYR A 516 5.29 19.17 0.52
CA TYR A 516 4.45 18.34 -0.34
C TYR A 516 5.25 17.85 -1.53
N TYR A 517 4.94 16.64 -1.97
CA TYR A 517 5.53 15.98 -3.12
C TYR A 517 4.47 15.80 -4.19
N TYR A 518 4.87 16.03 -5.43
CA TYR A 518 4.02 15.97 -6.62
C TYR A 518 4.65 15.00 -7.60
N PHE A 519 3.86 14.07 -8.13
CA PHE A 519 4.30 13.17 -9.19
C PHE A 519 4.54 13.97 -10.48
N LYS A 520 5.68 13.76 -11.13
CA LYS A 520 6.03 14.40 -12.39
C LYS A 520 6.06 13.39 -13.53
N ASP A 521 6.90 12.36 -13.40
CA ASP A 521 7.11 11.37 -14.45
C ASP A 521 7.67 10.04 -13.92
N ARG A 522 7.88 9.06 -14.79
CA ARG A 522 8.53 7.78 -14.51
C ARG A 522 9.82 7.62 -15.32
N THR A 523 10.88 7.15 -14.69
CA THR A 523 12.17 6.88 -15.37
C THR A 523 12.05 5.62 -16.25
N GLY A 524 12.49 5.69 -17.51
CA GLY A 524 12.50 4.58 -18.48
C GLY A 524 11.35 4.59 -19.49
N ASP A 525 11.34 3.61 -20.41
CA ASP A 525 10.51 3.53 -21.65
C ASP A 525 8.99 3.34 -21.45
N THR A 526 8.42 3.75 -20.33
CA THR A 526 6.96 3.77 -20.17
C THR A 526 6.42 5.10 -20.66
N PHE A 527 6.13 5.16 -21.97
CA PHE A 527 5.39 6.22 -22.69
C PHE A 527 6.18 7.47 -23.13
N ARG A 528 7.34 7.28 -23.79
CA ARG A 528 7.84 8.28 -24.76
C ARG A 528 7.50 7.85 -26.18
#